data_AF-A0A1X1QER8-F1
#
_entry.id   AF-A0A1X1QER8-F1
#
_cell.length_a   1.000
_cell.length_b   1.000
_cell.length_c   1.000
_cell.angle_alpha   90.00
_cell.angle_beta   90.00
_cell.angle_gamma   90.00
#
_symmetry.space_group_name_H-M   'P 1'
#
loop_
_entity.id
_entity.type
_entity.pdbx_description
1 polymer ?
#
loop_
_entity_poly.entity_id
_entity_poly.type
_entity_poly.pdbx_seq_one_letter_code
_entity_poly.pdbx_strand_id
1 'polypeptide(L)' 'MDDNTVSKVSITDIKMPFSSMVVFLVKVAIASIPAFIILSVVGSIIFAVLGGGMMSMRQY' A
#
# COMPACT_ATOMS: atom_id res chain seq x y z
N MET A 1 -10.39 12.76 -37.73
CA MET A 1 -9.39 12.47 -36.68
C MET A 1 -10.03 12.90 -35.38
N ASP A 2 -10.56 11.95 -34.60
CA ASP A 2 -11.16 12.24 -33.30
C ASP A 2 -10.07 12.23 -32.23
N ASP A 3 -9.66 13.43 -31.80
CA ASP A 3 -8.77 13.62 -30.67
C ASP A 3 -9.51 13.22 -29.39
N ASN A 4 -9.12 12.07 -28.83
CA ASN A 4 -9.64 11.53 -27.58
C ASN A 4 -9.10 12.38 -26.41
N THR A 5 -9.68 13.56 -26.22
CA THR A 5 -9.36 14.46 -25.11
C THR A 5 -9.85 13.83 -23.80
N VAL A 6 -8.93 13.17 -23.08
CA VAL A 6 -9.20 12.57 -21.78
C VAL A 6 -9.61 13.66 -20.80
N SER A 7 -10.91 13.79 -20.57
CA SER A 7 -11.47 14.75 -19.62
C SER A 7 -11.15 14.28 -18.20
N LYS A 8 -10.27 15.02 -17.51
CA LYS A 8 -9.94 14.79 -16.10
C LYS A 8 -11.14 15.21 -15.24
N VAL A 9 -12.00 14.26 -14.90
CA VAL A 9 -13.14 14.47 -13.99
C VAL A 9 -12.68 14.21 -12.56
N SER A 10 -12.74 15.24 -11.71
CA SER A 10 -12.56 15.11 -10.26
C SER A 10 -13.94 14.95 -9.63
N ILE A 11 -14.21 13.79 -9.05
CA ILE A 11 -15.47 13.53 -8.35
C ILE A 11 -15.26 13.92 -6.89
N THR A 12 -15.79 15.07 -6.51
CA THR A 12 -15.84 15.54 -5.12
C THR A 12 -17.22 15.21 -4.55
N ASP A 13 -17.28 14.80 -3.28
CA ASP A 13 -18.51 14.42 -2.55
C ASP A 13 -19.26 13.19 -3.10
N ILE A 14 -18.77 12.00 -2.76
CA ILE A 14 -19.52 10.75 -2.94
C ILE A 14 -20.50 10.60 -1.78
N LYS A 15 -21.80 10.73 -2.04
CA LYS A 15 -22.86 10.48 -1.05
C LYS A 15 -22.96 8.97 -0.78
N MET A 16 -22.10 8.46 0.10
CA MET A 16 -22.07 7.05 0.48
C MET A 16 -22.84 6.83 1.80
N PRO A 17 -23.87 5.97 1.83
CA PRO A 17 -24.56 5.64 3.08
C PRO A 17 -23.62 4.92 4.04
N PHE A 18 -23.87 5.05 5.35
CA PHE A 18 -23.00 4.50 6.41
C PHE A 18 -22.69 3.01 6.22
N SER A 19 -23.68 2.20 5.81
CA SER A 19 -23.47 0.77 5.55
C SER A 19 -22.44 0.49 4.45
N SER A 20 -22.47 1.24 3.35
CA SER A 20 -21.49 1.09 2.26
C SER A 20 -20.10 1.56 2.68
N MET A 21 -20.02 2.63 3.48
CA MET A 21 -18.75 3.10 4.04
C MET A 21 -18.10 2.05 4.94
N VAL A 22 -18.89 1.39 5.81
CA VAL A 22 -18.39 0.33 6.69
C VAL A 22 -17.87 -0.86 5.86
N VAL A 23 -18.64 -1.32 4.87
CA VAL A 23 -18.20 -2.43 4.00
C VAL A 23 -16.89 -2.07 3.26
N PHE A 24 -16.75 -0.84 2.79
CA PHE A 24 -15.51 -0.37 2.17
C PHE A 24 -14.33 -0.45 3.15
N LEU A 25 -14.47 0.09 4.36
CA LEU A 25 -13.42 0.08 5.36
C LEU A 25 -13.03 -1.34 5.79
N VAL A 26 -14.01 -2.24 5.93
CA VAL A 26 -13.76 -3.66 6.21
C VAL A 26 -12.98 -4.32 5.06
N LYS A 27 -13.34 -4.04 3.81
CA LYS A 27 -12.59 -4.55 2.64
C LYS A 27 -11.15 -4.05 2.62
N VAL A 28 -10.93 -2.76 2.89
CA VAL A 28 -9.58 -2.18 2.96
C VAL A 28 -8.76 -2.83 4.09
N ALA A 29 -9.36 -3.02 5.26
CA ALA A 29 -8.70 -3.68 6.38
C ALA A 29 -8.31 -5.13 6.06
N ILE A 30 -9.23 -5.92 5.50
CA ILE A 30 -8.96 -7.32 5.14
C ILE A 30 -7.91 -7.41 4.03
N ALA A 31 -7.97 -6.54 3.02
CA ALA A 31 -6.97 -6.48 1.94
C ALA A 31 -5.57 -6.12 2.45
N SER A 32 -5.47 -5.43 3.59
CA SER A 32 -4.18 -5.08 4.20
C SER A 32 -3.46 -6.29 4.79
N ILE A 33 -4.16 -7.38 5.14
CA ILE A 33 -3.55 -8.58 5.75
C ILE A 33 -2.60 -9.28 4.77
N PRO A 34 -3.01 -9.63 3.52
CA PRO A 34 -2.08 -10.14 2.52
C PRO A 34 -0.91 -9.19 2.23
N ALA A 35 -1.18 -7.89 2.14
CA ALA A 35 -0.15 -6.88 1.89
C ALA A 35 0.90 -6.85 3.02
N PHE A 36 0.48 -7.02 4.28
CA PHE A 36 1.36 -7.03 5.43
C PHE A 36 2.32 -8.23 5.44
N ILE A 37 1.88 -9.39 4.96
CA ILE A 37 2.74 -10.57 4.83
C ILE A 37 3.87 -10.29 3.84
N ILE A 38 3.54 -9.73 2.67
CA ILE A 38 4.53 -9.37 1.65
C ILE A 38 5.48 -8.31 2.20
N LEU A 39 4.94 -7.28 2.87
CA LEU A 39 5.74 -6.21 3.46
C LEU A 39 6.68 -6.73 4.55
N SER A 40 6.26 -7.72 5.33
CA SER A 40 7.09 -8.34 6.37
C SER A 40 8.29 -9.10 5.78
N VAL A 41 8.08 -9.81 4.66
CA VAL A 41 9.16 -10.52 3.95
C VAL A 41 10.13 -9.53 3.31
N VAL A 42 9.62 -8.51 2.62
CA VAL A 42 10.48 -7.49 2.00
C VAL A 42 11.24 -6.71 3.08
N GLY A 43 10.56 -6.32 4.16
CA GLY A 43 11.15 -5.63 5.28
C GLY A 43 12.27 -6.44 5.94
N SER A 44 12.06 -7.73 6.19
CA SER A 44 13.07 -8.59 6.80
C SER A 44 14.34 -8.70 5.95
N ILE A 45 14.20 -8.77 4.61
CA ILE A 45 15.35 -8.77 3.69
C ILE A 45 16.11 -7.43 3.78
N ILE A 46 15.40 -6.31 3.75
CA ILE A 46 16.02 -4.98 3.87
C ILE A 46 16.77 -4.85 5.21
N PHE A 47 16.14 -5.24 6.32
CA PHE A 47 16.77 -5.21 7.64
C PHE A 47 17.94 -6.19 7.74
N ALA A 48 17.89 -7.35 7.10
CA ALA A 48 18.99 -8.29 7.07
C ALA A 48 20.21 -7.73 6.31
N VAL A 49 19.98 -7.05 5.18
CA VAL A 49 21.07 -6.42 4.41
C VAL A 49 21.66 -5.23 5.17
N LEU A 50 20.82 -4.34 5.71
CA LEU A 50 21.26 -3.16 6.44
C LEU A 50 21.93 -3.54 7.78
N GLY A 51 21.31 -4.46 8.54
CA GLY A 51 21.81 -4.91 9.83
C GLY A 51 23.02 -5.85 9.71
N GLY A 52 23.02 -6.75 8.72
CA GLY A 52 24.16 -7.61 8.41
C GLY A 52 25.37 -6.82 7.93
N GLY A 53 25.18 -5.87 7.02
CA GLY A 53 26.26 -4.97 6.58
C GLY A 53 26.83 -4.13 7.73
N MET A 54 25.98 -3.62 8.62
CA MET A 54 26.40 -2.89 9.81
C MET A 54 27.15 -3.79 10.82
N MET A 55 26.75 -5.06 10.96
CA MET A 55 27.44 -6.03 11.81
C MET A 55 28.81 -6.43 11.24
N SER A 56 28.94 -6.57 9.92
CA SER A 56 30.20 -6.85 9.23
C SER A 56 31.21 -5.70 9.35
N MET A 57 30.76 -4.44 9.35
CA MET A 57 31.63 -3.28 9.57
C MET A 57 32.15 -3.15 11.00
N ARG A 58 31.47 -3.73 12.00
CA ARG A 58 31.92 -3.71 13.41
C ARG A 58 33.08 -4.68 13.68
N GLN A 59 33.43 -5.55 12.72
CA GLN A 59 34.46 -6.59 12.87
C GLN A 59 35.78 -6.25 12.16
N TYR A 60 35.88 -5.07 11.53
CA TYR A 60 37.12 -4.49 11.00
C TYR A 60 37.52 -3.29 11.86
#